data_AF-A0A433L8E4-F1
#
_entry.id   AF-A0A433L8E4-F1
#
_cell.length_a   1.000
_cell.length_b   1.000
_cell.length_c   1.000
_cell.angle_alpha   90.00
_cell.angle_beta   90.00
_cell.angle_gamma   90.00
#
_symmetry.space_group_name_H-M   'P 1'
#
loop_
_entity.id
_entity.type
_entity.pdbx_description
1 polymer ?
#
loop_
_entity_poly.entity_id
_entity_poly.type
_entity_poly.pdbx_seq_one_letter_code
_entity_poly.pdbx_strand_id
1 'polypeptide(L)' 'MSIMIDDILTLPKTDIEEDLSVGDKREYYGLMDTRDEQHPVSRDVVFKVVSVNDDHYEIKILDIITSEEP' A
#
# COMPACT_ATOMS: atom_id res chain seq x y z
N MET A 1 8.27 7.33 10.00
CA MET A 1 7.94 5.94 10.42
C MET A 1 7.91 5.10 9.15
N SER A 2 8.33 3.83 9.19
CA SER A 2 8.37 2.99 7.99
C SER A 2 7.09 2.17 7.80
N ILE A 3 6.77 1.80 6.56
CA ILE A 3 5.71 0.81 6.25
C ILE A 3 6.06 -0.52 6.91
N MET A 4 5.10 -1.07 7.64
CA MET A 4 5.21 -2.32 8.39
C MET A 4 4.16 -3.32 7.89
N ILE A 5 4.40 -4.61 8.10
CA ILE A 5 3.37 -5.64 7.90
C ILE A 5 2.25 -5.43 8.93
N ASP A 6 1.01 -5.76 8.56
CA ASP A 6 -0.21 -5.49 9.32
C ASP A 6 -0.62 -4.00 9.42
N ASP A 7 0.16 -3.09 8.84
CA ASP A 7 -0.17 -1.66 8.78
C ASP A 7 -1.38 -1.41 7.86
N ILE A 8 -2.24 -0.45 8.24
CA ILE A 8 -3.38 -0.02 7.43
C ILE A 8 -3.07 1.35 6.86
N LEU A 9 -3.00 1.41 5.53
CA LEU A 9 -2.67 2.60 4.77
C LEU A 9 -3.84 3.00 3.89
N THR A 10 -3.91 4.28 3.58
CA THR A 10 -4.86 4.82 2.62
C THR A 10 -4.17 5.01 1.28
N LEU A 11 -4.68 4.35 0.25
CA LEU A 11 -4.18 4.47 -1.12
C LEU A 11 -5.20 5.24 -1.95
N PRO A 12 -4.90 6.44 -2.47
CA PRO A 12 -5.83 7.17 -3.31
C PRO A 12 -6.17 6.36 -4.57
N LYS A 13 -7.42 6.42 -5.02
CA LYS A 13 -7.82 5.69 -6.24
C LYS A 13 -7.09 6.18 -7.48
N THR A 14 -6.55 7.40 -7.46
CA THR A 14 -5.76 7.96 -8.56
C THR A 14 -4.46 7.18 -8.82
N ASP A 15 -3.96 6.45 -7.82
CA ASP A 15 -2.75 5.63 -7.93
C ASP A 15 -3.04 4.25 -8.56
N ILE A 16 -4.30 3.82 -8.62
CA ILE A 16 -4.71 2.53 -9.17
C ILE A 16 -5.62 2.71 -10.37
N GLU A 17 -5.17 2.27 -11.54
CA GLU A 17 -5.94 2.33 -12.79
C GLU A 17 -7.13 1.35 -12.84
N GLU A 18 -7.24 0.46 -11.85
CA GLU A 18 -8.26 -0.59 -11.74
C GLU A 18 -9.17 -0.41 -10.52
N ASP A 19 -10.42 -0.84 -10.65
CA ASP A 19 -11.38 -0.81 -9.55
C ASP A 19 -11.13 -2.01 -8.62
N LEU A 20 -10.75 -1.75 -7.38
CA LEU A 20 -10.52 -2.79 -6.38
C LEU A 20 -11.74 -2.98 -5.48
N SER A 21 -12.03 -4.23 -5.12
CA SER A 21 -13.09 -4.56 -4.17
C SER A 21 -12.54 -4.91 -2.79
N VAL A 22 -13.37 -4.75 -1.76
CA VAL A 22 -13.02 -5.21 -0.41
C VAL A 22 -12.73 -6.72 -0.45
N GLY A 23 -11.55 -7.09 0.02
CA GLY A 23 -11.07 -8.47 0.00
C GLY A 23 -10.02 -8.76 -1.07
N ASP A 24 -9.89 -7.91 -2.09
CA ASP A 24 -8.87 -8.04 -3.13
C ASP A 24 -7.47 -8.00 -2.52
N LYS A 25 -6.60 -8.86 -3.04
CA LYS A 25 -5.19 -8.93 -2.67
C LYS A 25 -4.35 -8.62 -3.90
N ARG A 26 -3.43 -7.68 -3.77
CA ARG A 26 -2.59 -7.27 -4.89
C ARG A 26 -1.20 -6.87 -4.45
N GLU A 27 -0.27 -7.06 -5.37
CA GLU A 27 1.09 -6.55 -5.29
C GLU A 27 1.07 -5.10 -5.78
N TYR A 28 1.67 -4.20 -4.99
CA TYR A 28 1.78 -2.79 -5.29
C TYR A 28 3.23 -2.37 -5.21
N TYR A 29 3.74 -1.96 -6.36
CA TYR A 29 5.14 -1.60 -6.51
C TYR A 29 5.29 -0.09 -6.32
N GLY A 30 6.22 0.29 -5.46
CA GLY A 30 6.48 1.69 -5.14
C GLY A 30 5.42 2.37 -4.26
N LEU A 31 4.81 1.66 -3.31
CA LEU A 31 3.95 2.29 -2.30
C LEU A 31 4.75 3.34 -1.53
N MET A 32 4.36 4.60 -1.69
CA MET A 32 5.07 5.73 -1.09
C MET A 32 4.52 5.99 0.31
N ASP A 33 5.37 5.84 1.34
CA ASP A 33 4.97 6.24 2.69
C ASP A 33 4.91 7.76 2.78
N THR A 34 3.70 8.31 2.78
CA THR A 34 3.46 9.75 2.92
C THR A 34 3.34 10.20 4.38
N ARG A 35 3.48 9.28 5.34
CA ARG A 35 3.43 9.61 6.78
C ARG A 35 4.77 10.16 7.26
N ASP A 36 5.86 9.78 6.61
CA ASP A 36 7.17 10.38 6.81
C ASP A 36 7.49 11.40 5.70
N GLU A 37 7.03 12.63 5.88
CA GLU A 37 7.26 13.72 4.92
C GLU A 37 8.75 14.07 4.73
N GLN A 38 9.62 13.67 5.66
CA GLN A 38 11.05 13.97 5.61
C GLN A 38 11.85 12.92 4.82
N HIS A 39 11.40 11.67 4.76
CA HIS A 39 12.04 10.59 4.01
C HIS A 39 10.99 9.71 3.34
N PRO A 40 10.45 10.13 2.18
CA PRO A 40 9.54 9.28 1.43
C PRO A 40 10.28 8.04 0.94
N VAL A 41 9.94 6.89 1.50
CA VAL A 41 10.48 5.59 1.08
C VAL A 41 9.39 4.90 0.27
N SER A 42 9.67 4.64 -0.99
CA SER A 42 8.85 3.76 -1.82
C SER A 42 9.18 2.30 -1.49
N ARG A 43 8.19 1.50 -1.15
CA ARG A 43 8.35 0.06 -0.93
C ARG A 43 7.38 -0.74 -1.77
N ASP A 44 7.86 -1.86 -2.27
CA ASP A 44 7.03 -2.85 -2.92
C ASP A 44 6.35 -3.69 -1.83
N VAL A 45 5.02 -3.80 -1.89
CA VAL A 45 4.23 -4.44 -0.85
C VAL A 45 3.13 -5.30 -1.45
N VAL A 46 2.73 -6.33 -0.72
CA VAL A 46 1.49 -7.05 -0.97
C VAL A 46 0.46 -6.50 0.00
N PHE A 47 -0.65 -6.00 -0.51
CA PHE A 47 -1.73 -5.50 0.31
C PHE A 47 -3.03 -6.26 0.10
N LYS A 48 -3.94 -6.09 1.04
CA LYS A 48 -5.34 -6.48 0.93
C LYS A 48 -6.24 -5.29 1.14
N VAL A 49 -7.19 -5.05 0.24
CA VAL A 49 -8.21 -4.02 0.44
C VAL A 49 -9.13 -4.45 1.58
N VAL A 50 -9.18 -3.64 2.62
CA VAL A 50 -10.08 -3.86 3.77
C VAL A 50 -11.30 -2.94 3.70
N SER A 51 -11.20 -1.81 3.00
CA SER A 51 -12.30 -0.87 2.79
C SER A 51 -12.13 -0.13 1.46
N VAL A 52 -13.24 0.24 0.84
CA VAL A 52 -13.29 1.03 -0.39
C VAL A 52 -14.12 2.27 -0.08
N ASN A 53 -13.47 3.44 -0.06
CA ASN A 53 -14.14 4.73 0.06
C ASN A 53 -14.28 5.36 -1.34
N ASP A 54 -15.01 6.48 -1.48
CA ASP A 54 -15.18 7.16 -2.77
C ASP A 54 -13.82 7.60 -3.37
N ASP A 55 -12.97 8.24 -2.57
CA ASP A 55 -11.70 8.84 -3.03
C ASP A 55 -10.45 7.96 -2.84
N HIS A 56 -10.51 6.95 -1.95
CA HIS A 56 -9.35 6.13 -1.60
C HIS A 56 -9.74 4.71 -1.16
N TYR A 57 -8.76 3.81 -1.19
CA TYR A 57 -8.83 2.46 -0.65
C TYR A 57 -8.13 2.41 0.72
N GLU A 58 -8.71 1.71 1.68
CA GLU A 58 -7.97 1.31 2.87
C GLU A 58 -7.39 -0.07 2.61
N ILE A 59 -6.06 -0.13 2.63
CA ILE A 59 -5.30 -1.33 2.33
C ILE A 59 -4.54 -1.76 3.56
N LYS A 60 -4.58 -3.06 3.85
CA LYS A 60 -3.78 -3.68 4.89
C LYS A 60 -2.56 -4.33 4.27
N ILE A 61 -1.37 -3.96 4.72
CA ILE A 61 -0.13 -4.58 4.26
C ILE A 61 -0.07 -6.00 4.79
N LEU A 62 0.00 -6.95 3.86
CA LEU A 62 0.16 -8.37 4.14
C LEU A 62 1.63 -8.79 4.14
N ASP A 63 2.41 -8.21 3.23
CA ASP A 63 3.80 -8.56 3.04
C ASP A 63 4.56 -7.37 2.46
N ILE A 64 5.87 -7.30 2.69
CA ILE A 64 6.74 -6.27 2.11
C ILE A 64 7.73 -7.00 1.24
N ILE A 65 7.67 -6.73 -0.06
CA ILE A 65 8.61 -7.26 -1.04
C ILE A 65 9.92 -6.48 -0.86
N THR A 66 10.72 -6.90 0.12
CA THR A 66 12.10 -6.44 0.23
C THR A 66 12.90 -7.19 -0.82
N SER A 67 13.39 -6.48 -1.84
CA SER A 67 14.52 -7.00 -2.62
C SER A 67 15.68 -7.13 -1.65
N GLU A 68 15.95 -8.35 -1.18
CA GLU A 68 17.23 -8.68 -0.56
C GLU A 68 18.29 -8.46 -1.64
N GLU A 69 18.97 -7.31 -1.60
CA GLU A 69 20.22 -7.16 -2.32
C GLU A 69 21.22 -8.21 -1.75
N PRO A 70 21.85 -9.04 -2.60
CA PRO A 70 22.78 -10.10 -2.17
C PRO A 70 24.11 -9.58 -1.61
#